data_AF-A0A6A5TC87-F1
#
_entry.id   AF-A0A6A5TC87-F1
#
_cell.length_a   1.000
_cell.length_b   1.000
_cell.length_c   1.000
_cell.angle_alpha   90.00
_cell.angle_beta   90.00
_cell.angle_gamma   90.00
#
_symmetry.space_group_name_H-M   'P 1'
#
loop_
_entity.id
_entity.type
_entity.pdbx_description
1 polymer ?
#
loop_
_entity_poly.entity_id
_entity_poly.type
_entity_poly.pdbx_seq_one_letter_code
_entity_poly.pdbx_strand_id
1 'polypeptide(L)' 'MSPPSTPRRHTYLTRNERLQVQILCLAGHSHKSIADLLEISERQVCYVIHCTAYASLLRSEPVLNDASAVPK' A
#
# COMPACT_ATOMS: atom_id res chain seq x y z
N MET A 1 -9.95 -8.50 38.63
CA MET A 1 -10.00 -7.27 37.80
C MET A 1 -9.32 -7.57 36.48
N SER A 2 -10.07 -7.57 35.37
CA SER A 2 -9.50 -7.74 34.04
C SER A 2 -8.82 -6.44 33.59
N PRO A 3 -7.61 -6.47 33.02
CA PRO A 3 -6.95 -5.25 32.56
C PRO A 3 -7.77 -4.58 31.45
N PRO A 4 -7.75 -3.24 31.34
CA PRO A 4 -8.38 -2.53 30.23
C PRO A 4 -7.72 -3.00 28.92
N SER A 5 -8.50 -3.70 28.09
CA SER A 5 -8.09 -4.09 26.75
C SER A 5 -8.06 -2.84 25.89
N THR A 6 -6.91 -2.17 25.83
CA THR A 6 -6.68 -1.14 24.80
C THR A 6 -6.81 -1.84 23.45
N PRO A 7 -7.72 -1.41 22.54
CA PRO A 7 -7.81 -2.00 21.22
C PRO A 7 -6.42 -1.92 20.61
N ARG A 8 -5.82 -3.07 20.29
CA ARG A 8 -4.54 -3.12 19.58
C ARG A 8 -4.80 -2.52 18.20
N ARG A 9 -4.67 -1.19 18.09
CA ARG A 9 -4.60 -0.51 16.80
C ARG A 9 -3.39 -1.13 16.11
N HIS A 10 -3.66 -2.00 15.16
CA HIS A 10 -2.63 -2.76 14.46
C HIS A 10 -1.71 -1.75 13.79
N THR A 11 -0.50 -1.56 14.33
CA THR A 11 0.41 -0.49 13.88
C THR A 11 0.82 -0.68 12.43
N TYR A 12 0.85 -1.94 11.98
CA TYR A 12 1.25 -2.35 10.64
C TYR A 12 0.17 -3.23 10.01
N LEU A 13 -0.17 -2.90 8.76
CA LEU A 13 -1.01 -3.75 7.92
C LEU A 13 -0.22 -4.95 7.42
N THR A 14 -0.82 -6.12 7.57
CA THR A 14 -0.42 -7.39 6.96
C THR A 14 -0.45 -7.29 5.44
N ARG A 15 0.22 -8.23 4.77
CA ARG A 15 0.21 -8.32 3.30
C ARG A 15 -1.21 -8.47 2.74
N ASN A 16 -2.06 -9.24 3.40
CA ASN A 16 -3.43 -9.49 2.95
C ASN A 16 -4.30 -8.24 3.08
N GLU A 17 -4.19 -7.50 4.19
CA GLU A 17 -4.91 -6.22 4.35
C GLU A 17 -4.47 -5.21 3.29
N ARG A 18 -3.17 -5.12 2.98
CA ARG A 18 -2.67 -4.25 1.91
C ARG A 18 -3.26 -4.62 0.54
N LEU A 19 -3.34 -5.91 0.24
CA LEU A 19 -3.97 -6.40 -0.99
C LEU A 19 -5.47 -6.06 -1.04
N GLN A 20 -6.19 -6.23 0.08
CA GLN A 20 -7.60 -5.86 0.16
C GLN A 20 -7.82 -4.36 -0.05
N VAL A 21 -7.00 -3.51 0.58
CA VAL A 21 -7.01 -2.05 0.34
C VAL A 21 -6.83 -1.74 -1.15
N GLN A 22 -5.87 -2.38 -1.82
CA GLN A 22 -5.63 -2.17 -3.25
C GLN A 22 -6.82 -2.58 -4.10
N ILE A 23 -7.38 -3.79 -3.87
CA ILE A 23 -8.52 -4.31 -4.62
C ILE A 23 -9.72 -3.39 -4.46
N LEU A 24 -10.03 -2.96 -3.23
CA LEU A 24 -11.15 -2.07 -2.95
C LEU A 24 -10.95 -0.68 -3.57
N CYS A 25 -9.73 -0.16 -3.55
CA CYS A 25 -9.40 1.10 -4.21
C CYS A 25 -9.58 1.00 -5.73
N LEU A 26 -9.14 -0.09 -6.36
CA LEU A 26 -9.33 -0.35 -7.79
C LEU A 26 -10.80 -0.55 -8.16
N ALA A 27 -11.61 -1.09 -7.25
CA ALA A 27 -13.05 -1.21 -7.41
C ALA A 27 -13.80 0.13 -7.21
N GLY A 28 -13.10 1.23 -6.90
CA GLY A 28 -13.67 2.57 -6.79
C GLY A 28 -14.22 2.92 -5.41
N HIS A 29 -13.90 2.14 -4.36
CA HIS A 29 -14.30 2.49 -3.00
C HIS A 29 -13.51 3.69 -2.47
N SER A 30 -14.19 4.55 -1.71
CA SER A 30 -13.55 5.69 -1.03
C SER A 30 -12.62 5.23 0.09
N HIS A 31 -11.58 6.01 0.41
CA HIS A 31 -10.65 5.67 1.49
C HIS A 31 -11.34 5.47 2.84
N LYS A 32 -12.34 6.32 3.15
CA LYS A 32 -13.15 6.21 4.36
C LYS A 32 -13.91 4.89 4.41
N SER A 33 -14.61 4.51 3.33
CA SER A 33 -15.33 3.24 3.29
C SER A 33 -14.41 2.02 3.43
N ILE A 34 -13.19 2.09 2.89
CA ILE A 34 -12.20 1.01 3.02
C ILE A 34 -11.70 0.91 4.47
N ALA A 35 -11.43 2.05 5.10
CA ALA A 35 -11.01 2.11 6.50
C ALA A 35 -12.06 1.49 7.42
N ASP A 36 -13.34 1.82 7.21
CA ASP A 36 -14.46 1.27 7.98
C ASP A 36 -14.64 -0.23 7.73
N LEU A 37 -14.54 -0.70 6.48
CA LEU A 37 -14.69 -2.12 6.11
C LEU A 37 -13.58 -3.03 6.68
N LEU A 38 -12.36 -2.51 6.77
CA LEU A 38 -11.21 -3.28 7.20
C LEU A 38 -10.85 -3.03 8.68
N GLU A 39 -11.62 -2.19 9.38
CA GLU A 39 -11.36 -1.75 10.76
C GLU A 39 -9.94 -1.17 10.96
N ILE A 40 -9.45 -0.43 9.96
CA ILE A 40 -8.13 0.23 9.97
C ILE A 40 -8.29 1.74 9.88
N SER A 41 -7.20 2.49 10.10
CA SER A 41 -7.27 3.95 9.96
C SER A 41 -7.20 4.40 8.51
N GLU A 42 -7.90 5.49 8.17
CA GLU A 42 -7.82 6.14 6.86
C GLU A 42 -6.37 6.53 6.49
N ARG A 43 -5.57 6.90 7.50
CA ARG A 43 -4.14 7.19 7.31
C ARG A 43 -3.36 5.97 6.81
N GLN A 44 -3.68 4.77 7.29
CA GLN A 44 -3.07 3.54 6.81
C GLN A 44 -3.51 3.20 5.38
N VAL A 45 -4.78 3.43 5.05
CA VAL A 45 -5.30 3.29 3.68
C VAL A 45 -4.53 4.20 2.72
N CYS A 46 -4.44 5.49 3.04
CA CYS A 46 -3.66 6.45 2.24
C CYS A 46 -2.20 6.04 2.08
N TYR A 47 -1.56 5.58 3.16
CA TYR A 47 -0.17 5.14 3.11
C TYR A 47 0.03 3.96 2.15
N VAL A 48 -0.84 2.96 2.19
CA VAL A 48 -0.78 1.81 1.28
C VAL A 48 -0.93 2.26 -0.17
N ILE A 49 -1.95 3.06 -0.47
CA ILE A 49 -2.22 3.54 -1.82
C ILE A 49 -1.01 4.31 -2.35
N HIS A 50 -0.49 5.24 -1.56
CA HIS A 50 0.70 6.01 -1.90
C HIS A 50 1.89 5.09 -2.19
N CYS A 51 2.29 4.23 -1.25
CA CYS A 51 3.41 3.30 -1.46
C CYS A 51 3.27 2.43 -2.72
N THR A 52 2.06 2.03 -3.05
CA THR A 52 1.80 1.18 -4.22
C THR A 52 1.85 1.94 -5.54
N ALA A 53 1.45 3.21 -5.56
CA ALA A 53 1.61 4.07 -6.73
C ALA A 53 3.09 4.31 -7.07
N TYR A 54 3.95 4.55 -6.05
CA TYR A 54 5.40 4.66 -6.26
C TYR A 54 6.04 3.36 -6.75
N ALA A 55 5.57 2.21 -6.26
CA ALA A 55 6.05 0.91 -6.73
C ALA A 55 5.73 0.69 -8.23
N SER A 56 4.60 1.20 -8.71
CA SER A 56 4.25 1.15 -10.14
C SER A 56 5.14 2.09 -10.97
N LEU A 57 5.42 3.30 -10.48
CA LEU A 57 6.29 4.28 -11.17
C LEU A 57 7.75 3.79 -11.28
N LEU A 58 8.30 3.21 -10.21
CA LEU A 58 9.65 2.65 -10.22
C LEU A 58 9.79 1.40 -11.09
N ARG A 59 8.68 0.70 -11.39
CA ARG A 59 8.67 -0.41 -12.37
C ARG A 59 8.63 0.07 -13.82
N SER A 60 8.31 1.34 -14.04
CA SER A 60 8.22 1.97 -15.36
C SER A 60 9.50 2.72 -15.76
N GLU A 61 10.54 2.73 -14.92
CA GLU A 61 11.84 3.29 -15.30
C GLU A 61 12.47 2.45 -16.43
N PRO A 62 12.68 3.01 -17.63
CA PRO A 62 13.46 2.34 -18.64
C PRO A 62 14.89 2.25 -18.10
N VAL A 63 15.37 1.02 -17.91
CA VAL A 63 16.80 0.77 -17.74
C VAL A 63 17.48 1.34 -18.98
N LEU A 64 18.04 2.54 -18.85
CA LEU A 64 18.90 3.14 -19.85
C LEU A 64 20.21 2.35 -19.80
N ASN A 65 20.15 1.16 -20.41
CA ASN A 65 21.30 0.32 -20.67
C ASN A 65 22.04 1.01 -21.81
N ASP A 66 23.01 1.85 -21.47
CA ASP A 66 23.99 2.38 -22.42
C ASP A 66 24.82 1.20 -22.96
N ALA A 67 24.28 0.58 -24.00
CA ALA A 67 25.00 -0.32 -24.88
C ALA A 67 25.88 0.53 -25.82
N SER A 68 27.01 1.03 -25.32
CA SER A 68 28.12 1.55 -26.12
C SER A 68 29.33 1.70 -25.18
N ALA A 69 30.47 1.05 -25.34
CA ALA A 69 31.18 0.75 -26.57
C ALA A 69 32.15 -0.42 -26.37
N VAL A 70 32.19 -1.33 -27.35
CA VAL A 70 33.37 -2.14 -27.65
C VAL A 70 33.96 -1.56 -28.93
N PRO A 71 35.14 -0.91 -28.92
CA PRO A 71 35.90 -0.74 -30.14
C PRO A 71 36.77 -1.99 -30.38
N LYS A 72 36.78 -2.41 -31.64
CA LYS A 72 37.64 -3.47 -32.19
C LYS A 72 39.12 -3.08 -32.18
#